data_AF-A0A4V3I9S5-F1
#
_entry.id   AF-A0A4V3I9S5-F1
#
_cell.length_a   1.000
_cell.length_b   1.000
_cell.length_c   1.000
_cell.angle_alpha   90.00
_cell.angle_beta   90.00
_cell.angle_gamma   90.00
#
_symmetry.space_group_name_H-M   'P 1'
#
loop_
_entity.id
_entity.type
_entity.pdbx_description
1 polymer ?
#
loop_
_entity_poly.entity_id
_entity_poly.type
_entity_poly.pdbx_seq_one_letter_code
_entity_poly.pdbx_strand_id
1 'polypeptide(L)'
;MVGAGVVGVVLLLTISLTACTGGPAEPASSGTASSGSATPEASATPEPDPTLLPTGTAADNLVYFNFLAAAVTKANPAADGRAYIDALVAGGFDRAAMEVTFDRTQADLAADAVQFSVRFAGECLIGQIGPASDGFHSVVAPILSTGLCLVGGTRQIDW
;
A
#
# COMPACT_ATOMS: atom_id res chain seq x y z
N MET A 1 38.59 34.78 -21.43
CA MET A 1 38.51 34.34 -22.84
C MET A 1 37.55 33.15 -22.88
N VAL A 2 36.29 33.40 -23.26
CA VAL A 2 35.58 32.84 -24.45
C VAL A 2 35.28 31.34 -24.31
N GLY A 3 34.06 30.80 -24.42
CA GLY A 3 32.72 31.26 -24.82
C GLY A 3 31.68 30.26 -24.28
N ALA A 4 30.43 30.66 -23.99
CA ALA A 4 29.32 30.89 -24.93
C ALA A 4 29.00 29.67 -25.82
N GLY A 5 27.80 29.09 -25.63
CA GLY A 5 27.25 28.09 -26.57
C GLY A 5 26.01 27.35 -26.04
N VAL A 6 24.86 28.03 -26.05
CA VAL A 6 23.52 27.44 -25.85
C VAL A 6 23.01 26.93 -27.20
N VAL A 7 22.72 25.64 -27.34
CA VAL A 7 21.76 25.06 -28.32
C VAL A 7 21.35 23.70 -27.73
N GLY A 8 20.12 23.43 -27.28
CA GLY A 8 18.84 23.88 -27.78
C GLY A 8 18.31 22.92 -28.86
N VAL A 9 18.24 21.62 -28.60
CA VAL A 9 17.53 20.66 -29.48
C VAL A 9 16.34 20.11 -28.74
N VAL A 10 15.21 20.81 -28.89
CA VAL A 10 13.89 20.33 -28.52
C VAL A 10 13.46 19.36 -29.63
N LEU A 11 13.64 18.06 -29.40
CA LEU A 11 13.08 17.03 -30.26
C LEU A 11 11.60 16.85 -29.88
N LEU A 12 10.73 17.55 -30.59
CA LEU A 12 9.28 17.39 -30.54
C LEU A 12 8.92 15.98 -31.05
N LEU A 13 8.85 15.01 -30.14
CA LEU A 13 8.23 13.71 -30.41
C LEU A 13 6.71 13.89 -30.39
N THR A 14 6.10 14.00 -31.57
CA THR A 14 4.65 13.98 -31.76
C THR A 14 4.13 12.57 -31.49
N ILE A 15 3.63 12.33 -30.27
CA ILE A 15 2.92 11.10 -29.93
C ILE A 15 1.49 11.23 -30.49
N SER A 16 1.21 10.52 -31.56
CA SER A 16 -0.15 10.36 -32.10
C SER A 16 -0.98 9.51 -31.13
N LEU A 17 -1.79 10.14 -30.28
CA LEU A 17 -2.80 9.45 -29.48
C LEU A 17 -3.92 8.99 -30.43
N THR A 18 -3.89 7.72 -30.84
CA THR A 18 -5.04 7.05 -31.45
C THR A 18 -6.11 6.83 -30.39
N ALA A 19 -7.08 7.73 -30.33
CA ALA A 19 -8.29 7.58 -29.53
C ALA A 19 -9.22 6.55 -30.21
N CYS A 20 -9.32 5.34 -29.66
CA CYS A 20 -10.40 4.42 -30.01
C CYS A 20 -11.69 4.90 -29.34
N THR A 21 -12.44 5.76 -30.03
CA THR A 21 -13.79 6.16 -29.63
C THR A 21 -14.73 4.97 -29.89
N GLY A 22 -15.08 4.22 -28.84
CA GLY A 22 -16.20 3.29 -28.88
C GLY A 22 -17.50 4.09 -28.78
N GLY A 23 -18.28 4.10 -29.86
CA GLY A 23 -19.54 4.84 -29.93
C GLY A 23 -20.63 4.28 -29.00
N PRO A 24 -21.62 5.10 -28.58
CA PRO A 24 -22.77 4.61 -27.83
C PRO A 24 -23.65 3.73 -28.72
N ALA A 25 -23.75 2.45 -28.39
CA ALA A 25 -24.83 1.61 -28.90
C ALA A 25 -26.03 1.79 -27.96
N GLU A 26 -27.11 2.40 -28.46
CA GLU A 26 -28.44 2.30 -27.87
C GLU A 26 -29.12 1.06 -28.45
N PRO A 27 -29.70 0.18 -27.62
CA PRO A 27 -30.80 -0.66 -28.06
C PRO A 27 -32.07 -0.36 -27.27
N ALA A 28 -33.13 -0.05 -28.01
CA ALA A 28 -34.49 -0.01 -27.52
C ALA A 28 -34.96 -1.37 -26.97
N SER A 29 -35.79 -1.29 -25.93
CA SER A 29 -36.51 -2.37 -25.26
C SER A 29 -37.17 -3.38 -26.21
N SER A 30 -37.09 -4.66 -25.86
CA SER A 30 -38.22 -5.55 -25.52
C SER A 30 -37.85 -7.02 -25.72
N GLY A 31 -37.94 -7.81 -24.65
CA GLY A 31 -37.73 -9.26 -24.69
C GLY A 31 -38.17 -9.90 -23.38
N THR A 32 -39.44 -10.26 -23.32
CA THR A 32 -40.10 -10.88 -22.17
C THR A 32 -39.65 -12.34 -21.99
N ALA A 33 -39.25 -12.66 -20.76
CA ALA A 33 -39.20 -13.97 -20.09
C ALA A 33 -38.54 -15.16 -20.80
N SER A 34 -37.38 -15.58 -20.28
CA SER A 34 -37.02 -16.99 -20.22
C SER A 34 -36.74 -17.35 -18.77
N SER A 35 -37.60 -18.23 -18.22
CA SER A 35 -37.49 -18.79 -16.88
C SER A 35 -36.34 -19.80 -16.89
N GLY A 36 -35.13 -19.31 -16.61
CA GLY A 36 -34.01 -20.15 -16.23
C GLY A 36 -34.21 -20.55 -14.77
N SER A 37 -34.40 -21.85 -14.54
CA SER A 37 -34.35 -22.43 -13.20
C SER A 37 -33.00 -22.08 -12.58
N ALA A 38 -32.98 -21.10 -11.66
CA ALA A 38 -31.78 -20.76 -10.90
C ALA A 38 -31.40 -21.99 -10.08
N THR A 39 -30.30 -22.64 -10.46
CA THR A 39 -29.62 -23.54 -9.53
C THR A 39 -29.28 -22.70 -8.29
N PRO A 40 -29.53 -23.17 -7.06
CA PRO A 40 -29.10 -22.43 -5.89
C PRO A 40 -27.59 -22.21 -5.99
N GLU A 41 -27.20 -20.93 -6.06
CA GLU A 41 -25.82 -20.48 -5.99
C GLU A 41 -25.23 -21.01 -4.69
N ALA A 42 -24.20 -21.85 -4.78
CA ALA A 42 -23.55 -22.41 -3.62
C ALA A 42 -23.10 -21.24 -2.72
N SER A 43 -23.63 -21.18 -1.51
CA SER A 43 -23.20 -20.20 -0.51
C SER A 43 -21.71 -20.40 -0.27
N ALA A 44 -20.90 -19.42 -0.66
CA ALA A 44 -19.46 -19.50 -0.50
C ALA A 44 -19.12 -19.58 0.99
N THR A 45 -18.42 -20.65 1.38
CA THR A 45 -17.81 -20.75 2.70
C THR A 45 -16.83 -19.58 2.88
N PRO A 46 -16.87 -18.83 4.01
CA PRO A 46 -15.90 -17.78 4.27
C PRO A 46 -14.47 -18.35 4.22
N GLU A 47 -13.60 -17.67 3.49
CA GLU A 47 -12.17 -17.99 3.48
C GLU A 47 -11.59 -17.71 4.89
N PRO A 48 -10.71 -18.58 5.42
CA PRO A 48 -10.11 -18.34 6.73
C PRO A 48 -9.25 -17.08 6.72
N ASP A 49 -9.20 -16.38 7.86
CA ASP A 49 -8.32 -15.23 8.04
C ASP A 49 -6.84 -15.63 7.86
N PRO A 50 -6.02 -14.77 7.21
CA PRO A 50 -4.61 -15.06 7.04
C PRO A 50 -3.88 -15.09 8.39
N THR A 51 -2.79 -15.83 8.46
CA THR A 51 -1.97 -15.97 9.66
C THR A 51 -0.49 -15.76 9.34
N LEU A 52 0.30 -15.44 10.37
CA LEU A 52 1.74 -15.26 10.23
C LEU A 52 2.42 -16.58 9.82
N LEU A 53 3.26 -16.52 8.79
CA LEU A 53 4.07 -17.63 8.31
C LEU A 53 5.53 -17.42 8.74
N PRO A 54 5.96 -17.91 9.92
CA PRO A 54 7.27 -17.59 10.50
C PRO A 54 8.46 -18.09 9.67
N THR A 55 8.26 -19.12 8.85
CA THR A 55 9.28 -19.68 7.95
C THR A 55 9.08 -19.25 6.49
N GLY A 56 8.13 -18.36 6.22
CA GLY A 56 7.84 -17.83 4.89
C GLY A 56 8.74 -16.66 4.50
N THR A 57 8.59 -16.18 3.27
CA THR A 57 9.22 -14.95 2.79
C THR A 57 8.46 -13.70 3.28
N ALA A 58 9.01 -12.50 3.05
CA ALA A 58 8.26 -11.27 3.26
C ALA A 58 7.03 -11.21 2.34
N ALA A 59 7.18 -11.60 1.06
CA ALA A 59 6.07 -11.65 0.11
C ALA A 59 4.93 -12.58 0.57
N ASP A 60 5.24 -13.74 1.15
CA ASP A 60 4.22 -14.67 1.69
C ASP A 60 3.46 -14.03 2.86
N ASN A 61 4.13 -13.21 3.67
CA ASN A 61 3.53 -12.55 4.83
C ASN A 61 2.87 -11.19 4.51
N LEU A 62 3.00 -10.68 3.28
CA LEU A 62 2.40 -9.39 2.89
C LEU A 62 0.88 -9.42 3.04
N VAL A 63 0.23 -10.55 2.75
CA VAL A 63 -1.22 -10.71 2.92
C VAL A 63 -1.63 -10.56 4.39
N TYR A 64 -0.90 -11.17 5.31
CA TYR A 64 -1.18 -11.06 6.74
C TYR A 64 -0.87 -9.67 7.28
N PHE A 65 0.24 -9.06 6.86
CA PHE A 65 0.57 -7.67 7.16
C PHE A 65 -0.55 -6.71 6.73
N ASN A 66 -1.07 -6.88 5.52
CA ASN A 66 -2.18 -6.08 4.99
C ASN A 66 -3.48 -6.29 5.75
N PHE A 67 -3.75 -7.54 6.15
CA PHE A 67 -4.93 -7.86 6.95
C PHE A 67 -4.93 -7.13 8.30
N LEU A 68 -3.80 -7.14 9.02
CA LEU A 68 -3.66 -6.43 10.29
C LEU A 68 -3.77 -4.92 10.12
N ALA A 69 -3.07 -4.35 9.12
CA ALA A 69 -3.12 -2.92 8.85
C ALA A 69 -4.52 -2.44 8.41
N ALA A 70 -5.22 -3.22 7.59
CA ALA A 70 -6.59 -2.94 7.20
C ALA A 70 -7.55 -2.96 8.39
N ALA A 71 -7.34 -3.87 9.35
CA ALA A 71 -8.13 -3.90 10.59
C ALA A 71 -7.94 -2.61 11.42
N VAL A 72 -6.71 -2.10 11.52
CA VAL A 72 -6.42 -0.81 12.19
C VAL A 72 -7.14 0.35 11.48
N THR A 73 -6.96 0.47 10.16
CA THR A 73 -7.58 1.55 9.36
C THR A 73 -9.12 1.51 9.45
N LYS A 74 -9.70 0.30 9.43
CA LYS A 74 -11.15 0.10 9.55
C LYS A 74 -11.67 0.52 10.93
N ALA A 75 -10.91 0.23 12.00
CA ALA A 75 -11.28 0.60 13.35
C ALA A 75 -11.11 2.11 13.61
N ASN A 76 -10.04 2.70 13.07
CA ASN A 76 -9.75 4.12 13.17
C ASN A 76 -9.01 4.62 11.91
N PRO A 77 -9.67 5.34 11.00
CA PRO A 77 -9.02 5.89 9.81
C PRO A 77 -8.02 7.02 10.12
N ALA A 78 -8.06 7.56 11.33
CA ALA A 78 -7.11 8.55 11.85
C ALA A 78 -6.08 7.92 12.81
N ALA A 79 -5.86 6.60 12.71
CA ALA A 79 -4.84 5.89 13.48
C ALA A 79 -3.44 6.45 13.19
N ASP A 80 -2.64 6.58 14.24
CA ASP A 80 -1.24 6.95 14.15
C ASP A 80 -0.35 5.72 13.89
N GLY A 81 0.93 5.93 13.57
CA GLY A 81 1.87 4.86 13.30
C GLY A 81 2.03 3.89 14.49
N ARG A 82 1.82 4.34 15.73
CA ARG A 82 1.85 3.48 16.91
C ARG A 82 0.77 2.39 16.83
N ALA A 83 -0.45 2.74 16.43
CA ALA A 83 -1.54 1.77 16.33
C ALA A 83 -1.22 0.63 15.35
N TYR A 84 -0.54 0.92 14.24
CA TYR A 84 -0.11 -0.09 13.27
C TYR A 84 0.99 -0.99 13.83
N ILE A 85 2.01 -0.41 14.47
CA ILE A 85 3.07 -1.17 15.14
C ILE A 85 2.49 -2.09 16.24
N ASP A 86 1.57 -1.59 17.07
CA ASP A 86 0.92 -2.42 18.10
C ASP A 86 0.10 -3.56 17.51
N ALA A 87 -0.62 -3.32 16.42
CA ALA A 87 -1.36 -4.37 15.73
C ALA A 87 -0.44 -5.43 15.13
N LEU A 88 0.69 -5.03 14.55
CA LEU A 88 1.69 -5.97 14.02
C LEU A 88 2.34 -6.79 15.13
N VAL A 89 2.67 -6.17 16.26
CA VAL A 89 3.23 -6.88 17.43
C VAL A 89 2.22 -7.85 18.01
N ALA A 90 0.95 -7.45 18.12
CA ALA A 90 -0.13 -8.35 18.54
C ALA A 90 -0.32 -9.52 17.55
N GLY A 91 -0.04 -9.30 16.26
CA GLY A 91 0.01 -10.33 15.22
C GLY A 91 1.26 -11.21 15.23
N GLY A 92 2.21 -10.97 16.14
CA GLY A 92 3.41 -11.80 16.32
C GLY A 92 4.64 -11.36 15.53
N PHE A 93 4.61 -10.19 14.88
CA PHE A 93 5.82 -9.60 14.31
C PHE A 93 6.75 -9.05 15.41
N ASP A 94 8.06 -9.16 15.21
CA ASP A 94 9.05 -8.68 16.19
C ASP A 94 9.15 -7.15 16.18
N ARG A 95 8.84 -6.52 17.32
CA ARG A 95 8.95 -5.07 17.53
C ARG A 95 10.36 -4.54 17.29
N ALA A 96 11.39 -5.31 17.64
CA ALA A 96 12.78 -4.89 17.48
C ALA A 96 13.22 -4.86 16.00
N ALA A 97 12.45 -5.50 15.12
CA ALA A 97 12.65 -5.46 13.67
C ALA A 97 11.83 -4.36 12.98
N MET A 98 11.16 -3.48 13.74
CA MET A 98 10.27 -2.47 13.21
C MET A 98 10.87 -1.07 13.18
N GLU A 99 10.40 -0.28 12.22
CA GLU A 99 10.69 1.14 12.10
C GLU A 99 9.40 1.90 11.83
N VAL A 100 9.30 3.14 12.30
CA VAL A 100 8.15 4.02 12.04
C VAL A 100 8.62 5.47 11.93
N THR A 101 8.09 6.23 10.98
CA THR A 101 8.35 7.66 10.87
C THR A 101 7.56 8.46 11.90
N PHE A 102 7.81 9.77 12.00
CA PHE A 102 7.08 10.62 12.92
C PHE A 102 5.64 10.88 12.45
N ASP A 103 4.70 10.84 13.39
CA ASP A 103 3.28 11.12 13.14
C ASP A 103 2.99 12.62 12.96
N ARG A 104 3.93 13.47 13.38
CA ARG A 104 3.83 14.93 13.28
C ARG A 104 5.11 15.54 12.71
N THR A 105 4.94 16.65 12.01
CA THR A 105 6.03 17.46 11.49
C THR A 105 6.67 18.33 12.59
N GLN A 106 7.80 18.95 12.28
CA GLN A 106 8.46 19.90 13.19
C GLN A 106 7.60 21.12 13.55
N ALA A 107 6.60 21.45 12.71
CA ALA A 107 5.65 22.52 12.95
C ALA A 107 4.42 22.05 13.76
N ASP A 108 4.48 20.83 14.32
CA ASP A 108 3.37 20.21 15.06
C ASP A 108 2.11 20.03 14.20
N LEU A 109 2.27 19.70 12.93
CA LEU A 109 1.16 19.32 12.04
C LEU A 109 1.13 17.80 11.87
N ALA A 110 -0.05 17.21 11.67
CA ALA A 110 -0.14 15.79 11.29
C ALA A 110 0.70 15.55 10.02
N ALA A 111 1.44 14.45 9.99
CA ALA A 111 2.22 14.08 8.81
C ALA A 111 1.29 13.72 7.65
N ASP A 112 1.60 14.19 6.45
CA ASP A 112 0.85 13.86 5.24
C ASP A 112 0.94 12.37 4.89
N ALA A 113 2.06 11.75 5.27
CA ALA A 113 2.26 10.31 5.21
C ALA A 113 3.12 9.85 6.40
N VAL A 114 2.72 8.73 7.01
CA VAL A 114 3.50 7.99 7.99
C VAL A 114 3.86 6.66 7.38
N GLN A 115 5.13 6.30 7.42
CA GLN A 115 5.62 4.99 6.98
C GLN A 115 6.00 4.16 8.19
N PHE A 116 5.70 2.88 8.13
CA PHE A 116 6.15 1.88 9.09
C PHE A 116 6.65 0.65 8.35
N SER A 117 7.52 -0.12 8.99
CA SER A 117 8.02 -1.33 8.38
C SER A 117 8.34 -2.40 9.42
N VAL A 118 8.44 -3.63 8.95
CA VAL A 118 9.04 -4.75 9.68
C VAL A 118 10.03 -5.48 8.78
N ARG A 119 11.25 -5.67 9.28
CA ARG A 119 12.23 -6.53 8.63
C ARG A 119 11.84 -7.99 8.83
N PHE A 120 11.62 -8.71 7.75
CA PHE A 120 11.17 -10.09 7.76
C PHE A 120 11.88 -10.90 6.68
N ALA A 121 12.46 -12.05 7.04
CA ALA A 121 13.13 -12.96 6.10
C ALA A 121 14.17 -12.31 5.15
N GLY A 122 14.86 -11.25 5.59
CA GLY A 122 15.87 -10.55 4.77
C GLY A 122 15.32 -9.45 3.86
N GLU A 123 14.03 -9.18 3.92
CA GLU A 123 13.35 -8.10 3.19
C GLU A 123 12.57 -7.23 4.17
N CYS A 124 11.96 -6.17 3.66
CA CYS A 124 11.16 -5.20 4.41
C CYS A 124 9.72 -5.25 3.93
N LEU A 125 8.81 -5.53 4.84
CA LEU A 125 7.39 -5.21 4.67
C LEU A 125 7.20 -3.76 5.05
N ILE A 126 6.86 -2.91 4.09
CA ILE A 126 6.68 -1.47 4.29
C ILE A 126 5.22 -1.14 4.12
N GLY A 127 4.65 -0.45 5.11
CA GLY A 127 3.32 0.15 5.08
C GLY A 127 3.42 1.68 5.07
N GLN A 128 2.48 2.32 4.40
CA GLN A 128 2.33 3.76 4.38
C GLN A 128 0.86 4.12 4.59
N ILE A 129 0.62 5.13 5.41
CA ILE A 129 -0.70 5.67 5.75
C ILE A 129 -0.69 7.18 5.65
N GLY A 130 -1.85 7.79 5.56
CA GLY A 130 -2.02 9.24 5.67
C GLY A 130 -2.78 9.85 4.49
N PRO A 131 -3.18 11.12 4.59
CA PRO A 131 -4.01 11.79 3.59
C PRO A 131 -3.35 11.86 2.20
N ALA A 132 -2.02 12.01 2.12
CA ALA A 132 -1.31 12.00 0.84
C ALA A 132 -1.18 10.60 0.22
N SER A 133 -1.50 9.56 0.99
CA SER A 133 -1.43 8.18 0.55
C SER A 133 -2.78 7.63 0.10
N ASP A 134 -3.89 8.39 0.20
CA ASP A 134 -5.25 7.87 -0.06
C ASP A 134 -5.58 6.58 0.71
N GLY A 135 -5.17 6.54 1.99
CA GLY A 135 -5.37 5.40 2.88
C GLY A 135 -4.11 4.58 3.09
N PHE A 136 -4.28 3.26 3.21
CA PHE A 136 -3.18 2.33 3.50
C PHE A 136 -2.64 1.68 2.22
N HIS A 137 -1.33 1.75 2.05
CA HIS A 137 -0.60 1.05 1.00
C HIS A 137 0.57 0.26 1.58
N SER A 138 0.97 -0.81 0.90
CA SER A 138 2.11 -1.61 1.32
C SER A 138 2.91 -2.15 0.14
N VAL A 139 4.16 -2.51 0.42
CA VAL A 139 5.10 -3.06 -0.55
C VAL A 139 6.15 -3.92 0.16
N VAL A 140 6.71 -4.89 -0.56
CA VAL A 140 7.92 -5.61 -0.16
C VAL A 140 9.11 -4.95 -0.83
N ALA A 141 10.14 -4.61 -0.06
CA ALA A 141 11.34 -3.97 -0.55
C ALA A 141 12.60 -4.63 0.02
N PRO A 142 13.75 -4.55 -0.69
CA PRO A 142 15.02 -4.98 -0.13
C PRO A 142 15.45 -4.07 1.03
N ILE A 143 16.23 -4.63 1.96
CA ILE A 143 16.87 -3.85 3.02
C ILE A 143 17.85 -2.85 2.39
N LEU A 144 17.84 -1.61 2.87
CA LEU A 144 18.75 -0.57 2.39
C LEU A 144 20.19 -0.88 2.79
N SER A 145 21.16 -0.27 2.10
CA SER A 145 22.59 -0.42 2.47
C SER A 145 22.93 0.08 3.88
N THR A 146 22.03 0.85 4.50
CA THR A 146 22.11 1.28 5.90
C THR A 146 21.74 0.18 6.90
N GLY A 147 21.18 -0.94 6.44
CA GLY A 147 20.61 -2.01 7.27
C GLY A 147 19.19 -1.75 7.76
N LEU A 148 18.61 -0.60 7.37
CA LEU A 148 17.25 -0.17 7.68
C LEU A 148 16.30 -0.44 6.52
N CYS A 149 15.00 -0.40 6.81
CA CYS A 149 13.91 -0.51 5.85
C CYS A 149 13.42 0.85 5.35
N LEU A 150 13.50 1.89 6.17
CA LEU A 150 12.98 3.22 5.83
C LEU A 150 14.10 4.22 5.52
N VAL A 151 13.79 5.16 4.62
CA VAL A 151 14.67 6.29 4.32
C VAL A 151 14.32 7.46 5.23
N GLY A 152 15.34 8.11 5.79
CA GLY A 152 15.19 9.29 6.63
C GLY A 152 15.20 8.97 8.13
N GLY A 153 14.62 9.87 8.92
CA GLY A 153 14.58 9.74 10.38
C GLY A 153 13.37 8.95 10.84
N THR A 154 13.61 7.93 11.66
CA THR A 154 12.56 7.12 12.29
C THR A 154 12.49 7.43 13.79
N ARG A 155 11.29 7.31 14.34
CA ARG A 155 11.03 7.48 15.76
C ARG A 155 11.43 6.20 16.49
N GLN A 156 12.04 6.35 17.68
CA GLN A 156 12.34 5.21 18.53
C GLN A 156 11.04 4.52 19.02
N ILE A 157 11.08 3.19 19.08
CA ILE A 157 9.97 2.34 19.55
C ILE A 157 10.33 1.83 20.95
N ASP A 158 10.29 2.71 21.93
CA ASP A 158 10.67 2.48 23.34
C ASP A 158 9.48 2.21 24.27
N TRP A 159 8.37 1.76 23.69
CA TRP A 159 7.05 1.74 24.29
C TRP A 159 6.28 0.47 23.98
#